data_AF-A0A1V4PUQ2-F1
#
_entry.id   AF-A0A1V4PUQ2-F1
#
_cell.length_a   1.000
_cell.length_b   1.000
_cell.length_c   1.000
_cell.angle_alpha   90.00
_cell.angle_beta   90.00
_cell.angle_gamma   90.00
#
_symmetry.space_group_name_H-M   'P 1'
#
loop_
_entity.id
_entity.type
_entity.pdbx_description
1 polymer ?
#
loop_
_entity_poly.entity_id
_entity_poly.type
_entity_poly.pdbx_seq_one_letter_code
_entity_poly.pdbx_strand_id
1 'polypeptide(L)'
;DRGCTKPGCTVPGYGTQVHHTNGWAKNGQTNIDEVVFACGGDNRLAEQGWTVTVGPEGVQWIPPPPLDVGQARLNYLHHPERLLAEPGP
;
A
#
# COMPACT_ATOMS: atom_id res chain seq x y z
N ASP A 1 3.50 6.16 6.63
CA ASP A 1 2.08 6.17 6.21
C ASP A 1 1.18 6.88 7.21
N ARG A 2 0.04 7.43 6.75
CA ARG A 2 -0.99 8.04 7.64
C ARG A 2 -2.23 7.15 7.86
N GLY A 3 -2.28 6.01 7.17
CA GLY A 3 -3.38 5.04 7.20
C GLY A 3 -3.08 3.86 6.30
N CYS A 4 -4.09 3.04 6.01
CA CYS A 4 -3.89 1.89 5.13
C CYS A 4 -3.46 2.35 3.73
N THR A 5 -2.36 1.80 3.23
CA THR A 5 -1.78 2.22 1.95
C THR A 5 -2.55 1.72 0.72
N LYS A 6 -3.50 0.80 0.89
CA LYS A 6 -4.29 0.28 -0.22
C LYS A 6 -5.19 1.37 -0.80
N PRO A 7 -5.21 1.56 -2.14
CA PRO A 7 -6.08 2.54 -2.80
C PRO A 7 -7.53 2.46 -2.35
N GLY A 8 -8.08 3.60 -1.92
CA GLY A 8 -9.48 3.75 -1.50
C GLY A 8 -9.80 3.31 -0.07
N CYS A 9 -8.84 2.72 0.67
CA CYS A 9 -9.08 2.36 2.07
C CYS A 9 -9.08 3.61 2.96
N THR A 10 -10.03 3.70 3.89
CA THR A 10 -10.19 4.85 4.80
C THR A 10 -9.67 4.57 6.20
N VAL A 11 -9.18 3.35 6.48
CA VAL A 11 -8.77 2.94 7.82
C VAL A 11 -7.53 3.74 8.26
N PRO A 12 -7.61 4.48 9.38
CA PRO A 12 -6.49 5.30 9.86
C PRO A 12 -5.35 4.44 10.38
N GLY A 13 -4.15 5.02 10.55
CA GLY A 13 -2.95 4.27 10.95
C GLY A 13 -3.14 3.43 12.22
N TYR A 14 -3.93 3.90 13.19
CA TYR A 14 -4.21 3.15 14.42
C TYR A 14 -5.00 1.84 14.19
N GLY A 15 -5.73 1.73 13.08
CA GLY A 15 -6.43 0.52 12.65
C GLY A 15 -5.62 -0.36 11.70
N THR A 16 -4.32 -0.10 11.55
CA THR A 16 -3.43 -0.83 10.63
C THR A 16 -2.38 -1.64 11.37
N GLN A 17 -1.80 -2.57 10.63
CA GLN A 17 -0.65 -3.39 11.03
C GLN A 17 0.47 -3.14 10.03
N VAL A 18 1.71 -3.35 10.48
CA VAL A 18 2.88 -3.36 9.63
C VAL A 18 2.86 -4.65 8.79
N HIS A 19 2.89 -4.51 7.47
CA HIS A 19 2.86 -5.60 6.51
C HIS A 19 4.17 -5.62 5.71
N HIS A 20 4.82 -6.78 5.58
CA HIS A 20 6.02 -6.95 4.78
C HIS A 20 5.63 -7.09 3.30
N THR A 21 6.18 -6.25 2.42
CA THR A 21 5.87 -6.27 0.98
C THR A 21 6.21 -7.61 0.30
N ASN A 22 7.20 -8.33 0.83
CA ASN A 22 7.66 -9.62 0.32
C ASN A 22 7.06 -10.83 1.06
N GLY A 23 6.04 -10.62 1.90
CA GLY A 23 5.39 -11.67 2.70
C GLY A 23 6.31 -12.20 3.81
N TRP A 24 5.90 -12.00 5.06
CA TRP A 24 6.71 -12.40 6.24
C TRP A 24 7.18 -13.86 6.18
N ALA A 25 6.29 -14.77 5.75
CA ALA A 25 6.58 -16.20 5.69
C ALA A 25 7.67 -16.59 4.68
N LYS A 26 7.99 -15.72 3.70
CA LYS A 26 8.95 -15.99 2.63
C LYS A 26 10.34 -15.45 2.95
N ASN A 27 10.43 -14.30 3.61
CA ASN A 27 11.70 -13.59 3.84
C ASN A 27 11.66 -12.87 5.19
N GLY A 28 11.49 -13.59 6.30
CA GLY A 28 11.23 -13.08 7.66
C GLY A 28 12.26 -12.12 8.30
N GLN A 29 13.04 -11.39 7.50
CA GLN A 29 13.68 -10.16 7.91
C GLN A 29 12.67 -9.01 7.98
N THR A 30 12.78 -8.25 9.07
CA THR A 30 12.10 -6.97 9.18
C THR A 30 13.03 -5.87 8.67
N ASN A 31 12.77 -5.41 7.45
CA ASN A 31 13.41 -4.23 6.86
C ASN A 31 12.41 -3.08 6.86
N ILE A 32 12.78 -1.94 7.47
CA ILE A 32 11.89 -0.77 7.55
C ILE A 32 11.52 -0.22 6.17
N ASP A 33 12.39 -0.42 5.18
CA ASP A 33 12.17 0.02 3.80
C ASP A 33 11.22 -0.93 3.02
N GLU A 34 10.90 -2.10 3.59
CA GLU A 34 10.06 -3.14 2.97
C GLU A 34 8.79 -3.42 3.77
N VAL A 35 8.38 -2.48 4.63
CA VAL A 35 7.13 -2.61 5.39
C VAL A 35 6.20 -1.42 5.18
N VAL A 36 4.90 -1.71 5.16
CA VAL A 36 3.85 -0.72 4.87
C VAL A 36 2.68 -0.88 5.82
N PHE A 37 1.86 0.16 5.97
CA PHE A 37 0.61 0.06 6.74
C PHE A 37 -0.50 -0.60 5.93
N ALA A 38 -1.09 -1.67 6.47
CA ALA A 38 -2.27 -2.34 5.93
C ALA A 38 -3.30 -2.63 7.03
N CYS A 39 -4.59 -2.36 6.78
CA CYS A 39 -5.65 -2.77 7.70
C CYS A 39 -5.78 -4.30 7.72
N GLY A 40 -6.50 -4.86 8.70
CA GLY A 40 -6.62 -6.33 8.80
C GLY A 40 -7.15 -7.01 7.53
N GLY A 41 -8.11 -6.39 6.84
CA GLY A 41 -8.64 -6.92 5.58
C GLY A 41 -7.61 -6.89 4.46
N ASP A 42 -6.98 -5.74 4.26
CA ASP A 42 -6.02 -5.53 3.17
C ASP A 42 -4.70 -6.27 3.40
N ASN A 43 -4.28 -6.46 4.65
CA ASN A 43 -3.11 -7.27 4.99
C ASN A 43 -3.29 -8.72 4.52
N ARG A 44 -4.48 -9.30 4.76
CA ARG A 44 -4.81 -10.66 4.26
C ARG A 44 -4.97 -10.71 2.75
N LEU A 45 -5.45 -9.63 2.14
CA LEU A 45 -5.59 -9.51 0.70
C LEU A 45 -4.23 -9.40 -0.01
N ALA A 46 -3.25 -8.74 0.61
CA ALA A 46 -1.88 -8.64 0.10
C ALA A 46 -1.25 -10.02 -0.14
N GLU A 47 -1.55 -10.99 0.72
CA GLU A 47 -1.09 -12.38 0.58
C GLU A 47 -1.86 -13.18 -0.50
N GLN A 48 -2.84 -12.59 -1.18
CA GLN A 48 -3.72 -13.23 -2.18
C GLN A 48 -3.45 -12.70 -3.59
N GLY A 49 -2.19 -12.77 -4.03
CA GLY A 49 -1.80 -12.45 -5.42
C GLY A 49 -1.71 -10.95 -5.74
N TRP A 50 -1.89 -10.09 -4.75
CA TRP A 50 -1.55 -8.68 -4.86
C TRP A 50 -0.04 -8.50 -4.74
N THR A 51 0.51 -7.57 -5.50
CA THR A 51 1.91 -7.15 -5.36
C THR A 51 1.94 -5.77 -4.72
N VAL A 52 2.69 -5.64 -3.63
CA VAL A 52 2.86 -4.37 -2.91
C VAL A 52 4.30 -3.92 -3.04
N THR A 53 4.52 -2.71 -3.55
CA THR A 53 5.88 -2.17 -3.77
C THR A 53 6.01 -0.80 -3.13
N VAL A 54 7.19 -0.50 -2.58
CA VAL A 54 7.55 0.84 -2.11
C VAL A 54 8.34 1.52 -3.20
N GLY A 55 7.84 2.66 -3.70
CA GLY A 55 8.50 3.46 -4.73
C GLY A 55 8.61 4.94 -4.35
N PRO A 56 9.25 5.76 -5.20
CA PRO A 56 9.43 7.20 -4.94
C PRO A 56 8.11 7.96 -4.82
N GLU A 57 7.05 7.48 -5.49
CA GLU A 57 5.71 8.05 -5.41
C GLU A 57 4.92 7.53 -4.18
N GLY A 58 5.47 6.60 -3.41
CA GLY A 58 4.83 5.95 -2.26
C GLY A 58 4.53 4.46 -2.50
N VAL A 59 3.65 3.92 -1.66
CA VAL A 59 3.29 2.50 -1.66
C VAL A 59 2.26 2.21 -2.74
N GLN A 60 2.63 1.36 -3.70
CA GLN A 60 1.78 0.92 -4.79
C GLN A 60 1.19 -0.46 -4.52
N TRP A 61 -0.11 -0.59 -4.76
CA TRP A 61 -0.82 -1.87 -4.73
C TRP A 61 -1.22 -2.26 -6.14
N ILE A 62 -0.60 -3.32 -6.65
CA ILE A 62 -0.84 -3.85 -8.00
C ILE A 62 -1.71 -5.12 -7.84
N PRO A 63 -2.94 -5.14 -8.38
CA PRO A 63 -3.78 -6.32 -8.30
C PRO A 63 -3.27 -7.46 -9.19
N PRO A 64 -3.75 -8.69 -8.94
CA PRO A 64 -3.56 -9.79 -9.89
C PRO A 64 -4.22 -9.45 -11.25
N PRO A 65 -3.70 -9.97 -12.39
CA PRO A 65 -4.15 -9.57 -13.73
C PRO A 65 -5.67 -9.60 -13.96
N PRO A 66 -6.44 -10.58 -13.46
CA PRO A 66 -7.89 -10.60 -13.64
C PRO A 66 -8.64 -9.46 -12.94
N LEU A 67 -8.02 -8.83 -11.94
CA LEU A 67 -8.59 -7.71 -11.17
C LEU A 67 -7.96 -6.36 -11.59
N ASP A 68 -7.11 -6.34 -12.61
CA ASP A 68 -6.49 -5.11 -13.06
C ASP A 68 -7.36 -4.37 -14.09
N VAL A 69 -8.26 -3.51 -13.61
CA VAL A 69 -9.19 -2.75 -14.47
C VAL A 69 -8.88 -1.25 -14.52
N GLY A 70 -7.62 -0.86 -14.25
CA GLY A 70 -7.18 0.55 -14.34
C GLY A 70 -7.43 1.38 -13.08
N GLN A 71 -7.77 0.77 -11.94
CA GLN A 71 -7.86 1.46 -10.65
C GLN A 71 -6.52 2.08 -10.20
N ALA A 72 -6.59 3.11 -9.36
CA ALA A 72 -5.42 3.75 -8.76
C ALA A 72 -4.49 2.74 -8.06
N ARG A 73 -3.18 3.00 -8.07
CA ARG A 73 -2.17 2.20 -7.37
C ARG A 73 -1.79 2.75 -6.00
N LEU A 74 -2.00 4.06 -5.81
CA LEU A 74 -1.72 4.79 -4.57
C LEU A 74 -3.01 5.09 -3.81
N ASN A 75 -2.92 5.20 -2.48
CA ASN A 75 -3.99 5.76 -1.67
C ASN A 75 -3.82 7.27 -1.47
N TYR A 76 -4.59 8.06 -2.23
CA TYR A 76 -4.61 9.51 -2.11
C TYR A 76 -5.41 10.03 -0.91
N LEU A 77 -6.30 9.23 -0.31
CA LEU A 77 -7.15 9.69 0.81
C LEU A 77 -6.32 10.06 2.04
N HIS A 78 -5.23 9.33 2.28
CA HIS A 78 -4.30 9.61 3.38
C HIS A 78 -3.18 10.60 2.99
N HIS A 79 -3.10 10.98 1.71
CA HIS A 79 -2.10 11.87 1.14
C HIS A 79 -2.73 12.87 0.13
N PRO A 80 -3.75 13.65 0.54
CA PRO A 80 -4.47 14.55 -0.38
C PRO A 80 -3.56 15.62 -0.99
N GLU A 81 -2.44 15.98 -0.33
CA GLU A 81 -1.43 16.88 -0.87
C GLU A 81 -0.87 16.44 -2.23
N ARG A 82 -0.91 15.14 -2.55
CA ARG A 82 -0.42 14.60 -3.82
C ARG A 82 -1.35 14.86 -5.00
N LEU A 83 -2.61 15.19 -4.73
CA LEU A 83 -3.57 15.61 -5.76
C LEU A 83 -3.46 17.10 -6.08
N LEU A 84 -2.86 17.87 -5.16
CA LEU A 84 -2.81 19.33 -5.21
C LEU A 84 -1.41 19.86 -5.55
N ALA A 85 -0.38 19.01 -5.53
CA ALA A 85 0.96 19.42 -5.90
C ALA A 85 1.01 19.81 -7.38
N GLU A 86 1.46 21.04 -7.67
CA GLU A 86 1.84 21.40 -9.03
C GLU A 86 2.98 20.48 -9.50
N PRO A 87 3.07 20.16 -10.80
CA PRO A 87 4.26 19.50 -11.34
C PRO A 87 5.48 20.30 -10.88
N GLY A 88 6.45 19.61 -10.26
CA GLY A 88 7.73 20.24 -9.93
C GLY A 88 8.38 20.86 -11.19
N PRO A 89 9.33 21.79 -11.02
CA PRO A 89 9.98 22.49 -12.12
C PRO A 89 10.62 21.54 -13.15
#